data_AF-A0A1X2ESX6-F1
#
_entry.id   AF-A0A1X2ESX6-F1
#
_cell.length_a   1.000
_cell.length_b   1.000
_cell.length_c   1.000
_cell.angle_alpha   90.00
_cell.angle_beta   90.00
_cell.angle_gamma   90.00
#
_symmetry.space_group_name_H-M   'P 1'
#
loop_
_entity.id
_entity.type
_entity.pdbx_description
1 polymer ?
#
loop_
_entity_poly.entity_id
_entity_poly.type
_entity_poly.pdbx_seq_one_letter_code
_entity_poly.pdbx_strand_id
1 'polypeptide(L)'
;MILYGIQFTTKLDQVTAAVTADAIIGYNTFDDGPQFYLDAINAALASDAVIMTEEWAEPPYGREDLRHTEQEVRQFLAHVAEDLIRRQPWPPKPGA
;
A
#
# COMPACT_ATOMS: atom_id res chain seq x y z
N MET A 1 -8.55 3.94 2.83
CA MET A 1 -8.64 2.48 3.09
C MET A 1 -7.84 1.71 2.03
N ILE A 2 -6.55 2.05 1.89
CA ILE A 2 -5.69 1.72 0.74
C ILE A 2 -5.23 0.24 0.74
N LEU A 3 -5.42 -0.47 1.85
CA LEU A 3 -4.70 -1.71 2.10
C LEU A 3 -5.64 -2.91 2.35
N TYR A 4 -6.93 -2.84 1.98
CA TYR A 4 -7.82 -4.00 2.14
C TYR A 4 -7.38 -5.21 1.30
N GLY A 5 -6.57 -5.00 0.27
CA GLY A 5 -5.94 -6.07 -0.50
C GLY A 5 -4.71 -6.71 0.18
N ILE A 6 -3.99 -5.98 1.05
CA ILE A 6 -2.75 -6.47 1.67
C ILE A 6 -2.98 -7.72 2.51
N GLN A 7 -4.08 -7.76 3.26
CA GLN A 7 -4.46 -8.93 4.06
C GLN A 7 -4.73 -10.19 3.21
N PHE A 8 -4.89 -10.06 1.89
CA PHE A 8 -5.07 -11.17 0.95
C PHE A 8 -3.85 -11.40 0.05
N THR A 9 -2.78 -10.64 0.26
CA THR A 9 -1.54 -10.72 -0.51
C THR A 9 -0.55 -11.60 0.23
N THR A 10 -0.06 -12.67 -0.40
CA THR A 10 0.90 -13.59 0.25
C THR A 10 2.30 -13.01 0.44
N LYS A 11 2.73 -12.07 -0.42
CA LYS A 11 4.08 -11.50 -0.40
C LYS A 11 4.06 -9.99 -0.51
N LEU A 12 4.69 -9.31 0.44
CA LEU A 12 4.83 -7.86 0.48
C LEU A 12 6.22 -7.43 -0.02
N ASP A 13 6.54 -7.82 -1.25
CA ASP A 13 7.83 -7.54 -1.90
C ASP A 13 7.77 -6.38 -2.90
N GLN A 14 8.91 -6.06 -3.50
CA GLN A 14 9.02 -4.98 -4.49
C GLN A 14 8.15 -5.20 -5.74
N VAL A 15 7.95 -6.46 -6.16
CA VAL A 15 7.11 -6.76 -7.33
C VAL A 15 5.66 -6.37 -7.03
N THR A 16 5.19 -6.74 -5.85
CA THR A 16 3.83 -6.43 -5.41
C THR A 16 3.65 -4.94 -5.13
N ALA A 17 4.68 -4.27 -4.61
CA ALA A 17 4.69 -2.82 -4.43
C ALA A 17 4.57 -2.07 -5.77
N ALA A 18 5.31 -2.52 -6.80
CA ALA A 18 5.25 -1.94 -8.14
C ALA A 18 3.85 -2.09 -8.76
N VAL A 19 3.23 -3.28 -8.65
CA VAL A 19 1.85 -3.52 -9.11
C VAL A 19 0.85 -2.63 -8.36
N THR A 20 1.05 -2.44 -7.06
CA THR A 20 0.21 -1.56 -6.25
C THR A 20 0.35 -0.10 -6.69
N ALA A 21 1.57 0.36 -6.95
CA ALA A 21 1.80 1.70 -7.49
C ALA A 21 1.16 1.89 -8.87
N ASP A 22 1.21 0.88 -9.76
CA ASP A 22 0.50 0.89 -11.04
C ASP A 22 -1.02 1.02 -10.85
N ALA A 23 -1.59 0.29 -9.91
CA ALA A 23 -3.01 0.37 -9.60
C ALA A 23 -3.42 1.74 -9.02
N ILE A 24 -2.57 2.35 -8.19
CA ILE A 24 -2.79 3.70 -7.65
C ILE A 24 -2.72 4.75 -8.77
N ILE A 25 -1.67 4.72 -9.61
CA ILE A 25 -1.49 5.66 -10.72
C ILE A 25 -2.61 5.51 -11.75
N GLY A 26 -3.05 4.28 -11.99
CA GLY A 26 -4.15 3.97 -12.90
C GLY A 26 -5.54 4.24 -12.33
N TYR A 27 -5.68 4.75 -11.10
CA TYR A 27 -6.97 4.96 -10.41
C TYR A 27 -7.82 3.67 -10.28
N ASN A 28 -7.17 2.51 -10.18
CA ASN A 28 -7.82 1.20 -10.01
C ASN A 28 -8.00 0.79 -8.54
N THR A 29 -7.56 1.63 -7.60
CA THR A 29 -7.66 1.39 -6.14
C THR A 29 -8.78 2.21 -5.53
N PHE A 30 -8.63 3.54 -5.51
CA PHE A 30 -9.69 4.52 -5.17
C PHE A 30 -9.46 5.84 -5.91
N ASP A 31 -10.47 6.70 -5.85
CA ASP A 31 -10.60 7.92 -6.64
C ASP A 31 -9.68 9.09 -6.24
N ASP A 32 -9.03 9.02 -5.07
CA ASP A 32 -8.23 10.11 -4.49
C ASP A 32 -6.88 10.35 -5.22
N GLY A 33 -6.44 9.40 -6.06
CA GLY A 33 -5.28 9.52 -6.94
C GLY A 33 -3.91 9.44 -6.24
N PRO A 34 -2.80 9.37 -7.01
CA PRO A 34 -1.48 9.01 -6.49
C PRO A 34 -0.89 9.98 -5.46
N GLN A 35 -1.23 11.28 -5.53
CA GLN A 35 -0.76 12.27 -4.55
C GLN A 35 -1.27 11.96 -3.14
N PHE A 36 -2.58 11.72 -3.02
CA PHE A 36 -3.21 11.41 -1.73
C PHE A 36 -2.59 10.16 -1.08
N TYR A 37 -2.33 9.13 -1.88
CA TYR A 37 -1.73 7.88 -1.40
C TYR A 37 -0.30 8.09 -0.94
N LEU A 38 0.50 8.83 -1.71
CA LEU A 38 1.87 9.13 -1.33
C LEU A 38 1.92 9.90 -0.01
N ASP A 39 1.05 10.89 0.17
CA ASP A 39 0.98 11.68 1.41
C ASP A 39 0.54 10.83 2.60
N ALA A 40 -0.47 9.97 2.43
CA ALA A 40 -0.93 9.06 3.48
C ALA A 40 0.15 8.03 3.87
N ILE A 41 0.87 7.48 2.88
CA ILE A 41 1.97 6.55 3.12
C ILE A 41 3.10 7.23 3.88
N ASN A 42 3.52 8.42 3.43
CA ASN A 42 4.58 9.18 4.10
C ASN A 42 4.20 9.55 5.53
N ALA A 43 2.94 9.93 5.77
CA ALA A 43 2.44 10.21 7.11
C ALA A 43 2.47 8.96 8.00
N ALA A 44 2.11 7.79 7.48
CA ALA A 44 2.17 6.52 8.21
C ALA A 44 3.61 6.11 8.54
N LEU A 45 4.54 6.25 7.58
CA LEU A 45 5.95 5.90 7.76
C LEU A 45 6.70 6.85 8.72
N ALA A 46 6.31 8.12 8.76
CA ALA A 46 6.86 9.11 9.68
C ALA A 46 6.28 9.01 11.12
N SER A 47 5.25 8.18 11.31
CA SER A 47 4.56 8.00 12.57
C SER A 47 4.96 6.70 13.27
N ASP A 48 5.00 6.75 14.61
CA ASP A 48 5.12 5.58 15.48
C ASP A 48 3.77 4.86 15.71
N ALA A 49 2.69 5.36 15.10
CA ALA A 49 1.38 4.70 15.17
C ALA A 49 1.45 3.31 14.53
N VAL A 50 0.93 2.31 15.25
CA VAL A 50 0.84 0.93 14.75
C VAL A 50 -0.08 0.89 13.54
N ILE A 51 0.40 0.33 12.42
CA ILE A 51 -0.36 0.17 11.19
C ILE A 51 -1.16 -1.14 11.24
N MET A 52 -0.49 -2.23 11.64
CA MET A 52 -1.07 -3.56 11.86
C MET A 52 -1.68 -3.66 13.25
N THR A 53 -2.89 -3.14 13.38
CA THR A 53 -3.72 -3.36 14.58
C THR A 53 -3.98 -4.84 14.80
N GLU A 54 -4.40 -5.23 16.01
CA GLU A 54 -4.68 -6.64 16.37
C GLU A 54 -5.64 -7.34 15.39
N GLU A 55 -6.66 -6.62 14.90
CA GLU A 55 -7.61 -7.12 13.89
C GLU A 55 -6.95 -7.42 12.54
N TRP A 56 -5.91 -6.68 12.17
CA TRP A 56 -5.20 -6.83 10.90
C TRP A 56 -4.00 -7.77 10.99
N ALA A 57 -3.45 -7.95 12.20
CA ALA A 57 -2.37 -8.89 12.48
C ALA A 57 -2.83 -10.36 12.37
N GLU A 58 -4.12 -10.62 12.56
CA GLU A 58 -4.72 -11.93 12.34
C GLU A 58 -5.07 -12.15 10.87
N PRO A 59 -4.50 -13.16 10.21
CA PRO A 59 -4.76 -13.42 8.82
C PRO A 59 -6.21 -13.89 8.60
N PRO A 60 -6.84 -13.50 7.49
CA PRO A 60 -8.22 -13.91 7.21
C PRO A 60 -8.32 -15.43 7.06
N TYR A 61 -9.40 -16.00 7.58
CA TYR A 61 -9.71 -17.43 7.49
C TYR A 61 -8.66 -18.38 8.10
N GLY A 62 -7.80 -17.90 9.02
CA GLY A 62 -6.74 -18.69 9.63
C GLY A 62 -5.62 -19.07 8.65
N ARG A 63 -5.47 -18.33 7.55
CA ARG A 63 -4.46 -18.55 6.51
C ARG A 63 -3.13 -17.92 6.91
N GLU A 64 -2.32 -18.67 7.66
CA GLU A 64 -1.00 -18.20 8.14
C GLU A 64 -0.06 -17.71 7.04
N ASP A 65 -0.23 -18.16 5.79
CA ASP A 65 0.51 -17.64 4.63
C ASP A 65 0.17 -16.19 4.24
N LEU A 66 -0.87 -15.61 4.83
CA LEU A 66 -1.28 -14.21 4.67
C LEU A 66 -0.89 -13.34 5.87
N ARG A 67 -0.25 -13.91 6.89
CA ARG A 67 0.17 -13.15 8.07
C ARG A 67 1.37 -12.28 7.70
N HIS A 68 1.26 -10.99 7.99
CA HIS A 68 2.34 -10.02 7.83
C HIS A 68 2.66 -9.36 9.16
N THR A 69 3.94 -9.11 9.38
CA THR A 69 4.43 -8.31 10.49
C THR A 69 4.29 -6.81 10.19
N GLU A 70 4.24 -5.98 11.23
CA GLU A 70 4.29 -4.52 11.11
C GLU A 70 5.49 -4.07 10.26
N GLN A 71 6.66 -4.71 10.43
CA GLN A 71 7.87 -4.38 9.69
C GLN A 71 7.73 -4.67 8.19
N GLU A 72 7.17 -5.83 7.81
CA GLU A 72 6.93 -6.17 6.40
C GLU A 72 5.98 -5.18 5.74
N VAL A 73 4.91 -4.78 6.44
CA VAL A 73 3.97 -3.78 5.94
C VAL A 73 4.63 -2.42 5.77
N ARG A 74 5.43 -1.96 6.74
CA ARG A 74 6.17 -0.70 6.61
C ARG A 74 7.16 -0.73 5.46
N GLN A 75 7.90 -1.83 5.30
CA GLN A 75 8.83 -1.99 4.18
C GLN A 75 8.10 -1.96 2.83
N PHE A 76 6.97 -2.62 2.74
CA PHE A 76 6.12 -2.59 1.55
C PHE A 76 5.62 -1.19 1.22
N LEU A 77 5.10 -0.47 2.22
CA LEU A 77 4.65 0.91 2.04
C LEU A 77 5.80 1.82 1.57
N ALA A 78 7.01 1.64 2.10
CA ALA A 78 8.19 2.36 1.63
C ALA A 78 8.49 2.08 0.15
N HIS A 79 8.43 0.82 -0.29
CA HIS A 79 8.60 0.46 -1.70
C HIS A 79 7.51 1.06 -2.59
N VAL A 80 6.25 1.08 -2.15
CA VAL A 80 5.17 1.74 -2.89
C VAL A 80 5.42 3.23 -3.02
N ALA A 81 5.84 3.91 -1.95
CA ALA A 81 6.19 5.34 -2.00
C ALA A 81 7.34 5.62 -2.97
N GLU A 82 8.40 4.80 -2.95
CA GLU A 82 9.52 4.90 -3.88
C GLU A 82 9.08 4.75 -5.35
N ASP A 83 8.22 3.77 -5.63
CA ASP A 83 7.64 3.58 -6.97
C ASP A 83 6.77 4.76 -7.40
N LEU A 84 5.93 5.29 -6.52
CA LEU A 84 5.09 6.45 -6.80
C LEU A 84 5.96 7.68 -7.12
N ILE A 85 6.96 8.00 -6.29
CA ILE A 85 7.86 9.14 -6.48
C ILE A 85 8.61 9.03 -7.81
N ARG A 86 9.17 7.85 -8.12
CA ARG A 86 9.95 7.63 -9.35
C ARG A 86 9.14 7.79 -10.64
N ARG A 87 7.82 7.64 -10.56
CA ARG A 87 6.90 7.71 -11.71
C ARG A 87 6.21 9.07 -11.84
N GLN A 88 6.64 10.09 -11.09
CA GLN A 88 6.20 11.46 -11.31
C GLN A 88 6.77 12.03 -12.63
N PRO A 89 6.04 12.92 -13.32
CA PRO A 89 4.66 13.35 -13.02
C PRO A 89 3.65 12.25 -13.39
N TRP A 90 2.63 12.07 -12.55
CA TRP A 90 1.56 11.10 -12.81
C TRP A 90 0.56 11.64 -13.84
N PRO A 91 -0.08 10.76 -14.64
CA PRO A 91 -1.17 11.15 -15.51
C PRO A 91 -2.36 11.73 -14.71
N PRO A 92 -3.16 12.63 -15.34
CA PRO A 92 -4.40 13.09 -14.73
C PRO A 92 -5.39 11.93 -14.56
N LYS A 93 -6.35 12.10 -13.65
CA LYS A 93 -7.42 11.13 -13.45
C LYS A 93 -8.16 10.86 -14.78
N PRO A 94 -8.32 9.58 -15.19
CA PRO A 94 -9.11 9.25 -16.37
C PRO A 94 -10.54 9.77 -16.23
N GLY A 95 -11.01 10.57 -17.19
CA GLY A 95 -12.38 11.10 -17.20
C GLY A 95 -12.63 12.34 -16.33
N ALA A 96 -11.58 13.00 -15.83
CA ALA A 96 -11.66 14.34 -15.24
C ALA A 96 -11.72 15.46 -16.28
#